data_AF-A0A970YU44-F1
#
_entry.id   AF-A0A970YU44-F1
#
_cell.length_a   1.000
_cell.length_b   1.000
_cell.length_c   1.000
_cell.angle_alpha   90.00
_cell.angle_beta   90.00
_cell.angle_gamma   90.00
#
_symmetry.space_group_name_H-M   'P 1'
#
loop_
_entity.id
_entity.type
_entity.pdbx_description
1 polymer ?
#
loop_
_entity_poly.entity_id
_entity_poly.type
_entity_poly.pdbx_seq_one_letter_code
_entity_poly.pdbx_strand_id
1 'polypeptide(L)'
;STVTHILGVRAFGTQLLCEQVVGRGLRRMNFATEVRKLDIKGKTVEFESFPVEYAEVYGVPFSFIPCAGTTEQAMPKDVHRVRAMEERIACEITFPRLQGYRYDLPSERLSAKFTEDSNMAISPEMVPSWTENKPIIGESSLHTLDDLKKRRQQEVAFKLAKLISERFFKDEEGYTKPWIFPQLLRISKQWLEECVTCKDNAFPQMLMLAELAHDAADKIYQSIVQSEEGEKMLKPILRPYDSIGSTRYVDFDTTKPVYATDPKKCHISHVVADTESWEQKMAQVLEGMDEVVHYVKNQNLGFTIPYIIGGDERNYIPDFIVRVNDGKEDLLNLILEVSGEQRRDKGVKVATTRNLWVPAVNNDGSFGRWTFLEISDPWDAQNTIRKYIQNVQNQEG
;
A
#
# COMPACT_ATOMS: atom_id res chain seq x y z
N SER A 1 -17.23 -22.63 -0.24
CA SER A 1 -17.23 -23.62 0.87
C SER A 1 -15.84 -23.61 1.49
N THR A 2 -15.69 -23.13 2.74
CA THR A 2 -14.40 -22.68 3.31
C THR A 2 -13.77 -23.63 4.33
N VAL A 3 -14.25 -24.86 4.46
CA VAL A 3 -13.66 -25.86 5.38
C VAL A 3 -12.90 -26.90 4.57
N THR A 4 -11.56 -26.91 4.69
CA THR A 4 -10.71 -27.88 3.98
C THR A 4 -10.38 -29.12 4.81
N HIS A 5 -10.37 -29.01 6.15
CA HIS A 5 -9.94 -30.06 7.07
C HIS A 5 -10.70 -29.95 8.40
N ILE A 6 -10.98 -31.08 9.05
CA ILE A 6 -11.66 -31.17 10.35
C ILE A 6 -10.87 -32.15 11.22
N LEU A 7 -10.56 -31.76 12.46
CA LEU A 7 -9.90 -32.61 13.45
C LEU A 7 -10.83 -32.80 14.65
N GLY A 8 -11.23 -34.05 14.92
CA GLY A 8 -11.96 -34.43 16.12
C GLY A 8 -11.04 -35.13 17.10
N VAL A 9 -10.94 -34.62 18.33
CA VAL A 9 -10.18 -35.25 19.42
C VAL A 9 -11.17 -35.88 20.40
N ARG A 10 -11.00 -37.17 20.69
CA ARG A 10 -11.85 -37.94 21.61
C ARG A 10 -11.00 -38.65 22.64
N ALA A 11 -11.41 -38.57 23.90
CA ALA A 11 -10.87 -39.41 24.96
C ALA A 11 -11.26 -40.88 24.75
N PHE A 12 -10.32 -41.80 25.00
CA PHE A 12 -10.58 -43.23 24.90
C PHE A 12 -11.66 -43.65 25.92
N GLY A 13 -12.77 -44.26 25.45
CA GLY A 13 -13.85 -44.78 26.31
C GLY A 13 -15.19 -44.05 26.29
N THR A 14 -15.37 -42.95 25.55
CA THR A 14 -16.70 -42.30 25.42
C THR A 14 -17.65 -43.14 24.56
N GLN A 15 -18.98 -43.04 24.69
CA GLN A 15 -19.94 -43.83 23.89
C GLN A 15 -20.44 -43.09 22.63
N LEU A 16 -19.91 -41.90 22.34
CA LEU A 16 -20.39 -41.05 21.25
C LEU A 16 -19.76 -41.44 19.90
N LEU A 17 -20.59 -41.63 18.88
CA LEU A 17 -20.16 -41.77 17.49
C LEU A 17 -19.82 -40.39 16.94
N CYS A 18 -18.56 -40.21 16.50
CA CYS A 18 -18.04 -38.92 16.06
C CYS A 18 -18.81 -38.38 14.85
N GLU A 19 -19.31 -39.26 13.99
CA GLU A 19 -20.04 -38.93 12.75
C GLU A 19 -21.38 -38.25 13.02
N GLN A 20 -22.05 -38.55 14.13
CA GLN A 20 -23.36 -37.98 14.48
C GLN A 20 -23.28 -36.53 15.00
N VAL A 21 -22.08 -36.09 15.37
CA VAL A 21 -21.83 -34.77 15.98
C VAL A 21 -21.28 -33.76 14.96
N VAL A 22 -20.51 -34.23 13.98
CA VAL A 22 -19.79 -33.36 13.02
C VAL A 22 -20.73 -32.50 12.19
N GLY A 23 -21.85 -33.05 11.71
CA GLY A 23 -22.75 -32.36 10.77
C GLY A 23 -23.31 -31.02 11.25
N ARG A 24 -23.43 -30.81 12.57
CA ARG A 24 -24.06 -29.60 13.15
C ARG A 24 -23.07 -28.49 13.50
N GLY A 25 -21.79 -28.82 13.71
CA GLY A 25 -20.71 -27.84 13.93
C GLY A 25 -20.02 -27.36 12.64
N LEU A 26 -20.45 -27.85 11.48
CA LEU A 26 -19.86 -27.51 10.17
C LEU A 26 -20.21 -26.11 9.66
N ARG A 27 -21.14 -25.41 10.31
CA ARG A 27 -21.58 -24.08 9.91
C ARG A 27 -21.42 -23.17 11.12
N ARG A 28 -20.60 -22.13 10.96
CA ARG A 28 -20.59 -21.01 11.90
C ARG A 28 -21.88 -20.23 11.77
N MET A 29 -22.44 -19.81 12.90
CA MET A 29 -23.55 -18.88 12.90
C MET A 29 -23.10 -17.46 12.55
N ASN A 30 -21.86 -17.11 12.90
CA ASN A 30 -21.32 -15.79 12.65
C ASN A 30 -19.94 -15.85 11.97
N PHE A 31 -19.78 -15.05 10.91
CA PHE A 31 -18.52 -14.86 10.17
C PHE A 31 -17.84 -13.54 10.52
N ALA A 32 -18.33 -12.79 11.51
CA ALA A 32 -17.62 -11.64 12.05
C ALA A 32 -16.36 -12.09 12.79
N THR A 33 -15.23 -11.45 12.49
CA THR A 33 -13.96 -11.64 13.22
C THR A 33 -13.92 -10.78 14.48
N GLU A 34 -13.17 -11.23 15.47
CA GLU A 34 -12.83 -10.50 16.68
C GLU A 34 -11.31 -10.35 16.80
N VAL A 35 -10.87 -9.20 17.30
CA VAL A 35 -9.46 -8.96 17.62
C VAL A 35 -9.13 -9.75 18.87
N ARG A 36 -8.26 -10.75 18.74
CA ARG A 36 -7.71 -11.51 19.86
C ARG A 36 -6.28 -11.09 20.13
N LYS A 37 -5.93 -11.05 21.42
CA LYS A 37 -4.57 -10.82 21.89
C LYS A 37 -4.00 -12.14 22.40
N LEU A 38 -2.84 -12.54 21.89
CA LEU A 38 -2.09 -13.67 22.41
C LEU A 38 -0.71 -13.19 22.88
N ASP A 39 -0.38 -13.53 24.12
CA ASP A 39 0.96 -13.34 24.65
C ASP A 39 1.84 -14.52 24.24
N ILE A 40 2.72 -14.30 23.27
CA ILE A 40 3.69 -15.29 22.84
C ILE A 40 5.08 -14.77 23.20
N LYS A 41 5.77 -15.48 24.11
CA LYS A 41 7.13 -15.15 24.55
C LYS A 41 7.31 -13.68 25.00
N GLY A 42 6.32 -13.15 25.74
CA GLY A 42 6.37 -11.79 26.29
C GLY A 42 6.06 -10.67 25.29
N LYS A 43 5.59 -11.01 24.07
CA LYS A 43 5.02 -10.05 23.13
C LYS A 43 3.53 -10.34 22.94
N THR A 44 2.70 -9.33 23.16
CA THR A 44 1.27 -9.38 22.86
C THR A 44 1.09 -9.20 21.36
N VAL A 45 0.61 -10.23 20.69
CA VAL A 45 0.26 -10.20 19.27
C VAL A 45 -1.25 -10.06 19.17
N GLU A 46 -1.69 -8.97 18.54
CA GLU A 46 -3.09 -8.76 18.21
C GLU A 46 -3.36 -9.28 16.79
N PHE A 47 -4.40 -10.09 16.63
CA PHE A 47 -4.80 -10.61 15.32
C PHE A 47 -6.31 -10.79 15.27
N GLU A 48 -6.88 -10.62 14.08
CA GLU A 48 -8.29 -10.89 13.84
C GLU A 48 -8.51 -12.39 13.63
N SER A 49 -9.46 -12.96 14.37
CA SER A 49 -9.85 -14.35 14.22
C SER A 49 -11.33 -14.51 14.49
N PHE A 50 -11.95 -15.56 13.96
CA PHE A 50 -13.35 -15.81 14.27
C PHE A 50 -13.52 -16.31 15.71
N PRO A 51 -14.57 -15.90 16.44
CA PRO A 51 -14.80 -16.35 17.81
C PRO A 51 -14.94 -17.86 17.92
N VAL A 52 -14.63 -18.45 19.07
CA VAL A 52 -14.88 -19.89 19.29
C VAL A 52 -16.39 -20.09 19.45
N GLU A 53 -16.98 -20.92 18.60
CA GLU A 53 -18.39 -21.32 18.71
C GLU A 53 -18.45 -22.76 19.22
N TYR A 54 -19.30 -23.02 20.22
CA TYR A 54 -19.56 -24.34 20.76
C TYR A 54 -20.89 -24.86 20.20
N ALA A 55 -20.91 -26.11 19.72
CA ALA A 55 -22.14 -26.77 19.29
C ALA A 55 -22.61 -27.71 20.41
N GLU A 56 -23.80 -27.46 20.98
CA GLU A 56 -24.43 -28.38 21.92
C GLU A 56 -25.07 -29.56 21.17
N VAL A 57 -24.75 -30.78 21.63
CA VAL A 57 -25.31 -32.02 21.08
C VAL A 57 -26.48 -32.46 21.97
N TYR A 58 -27.71 -32.16 21.56
CA TYR A 58 -28.90 -32.69 22.22
C TYR A 58 -28.98 -34.22 22.03
N GLY A 59 -28.91 -34.98 23.13
CA GLY A 59 -29.13 -36.44 23.10
C GLY A 59 -28.40 -37.29 24.15
N VAL A 60 -27.47 -36.75 24.95
CA VAL A 60 -26.87 -37.46 26.09
C VAL A 60 -26.81 -36.51 27.29
N PRO A 61 -27.36 -36.88 28.47
CA PRO A 61 -27.44 -35.98 29.62
C PRO A 61 -26.05 -35.80 30.26
N PHE A 62 -25.41 -34.66 30.01
CA PHE A 62 -24.22 -34.25 30.73
C PHE A 62 -24.63 -33.51 32.02
N SER A 63 -24.99 -34.26 33.05
CA SER A 63 -25.36 -33.67 34.35
C SER A 63 -24.19 -33.51 35.34
N PHE A 64 -22.94 -33.80 34.94
CA PHE A 64 -21.82 -33.92 35.90
C PHE A 64 -20.52 -33.18 35.54
N ILE A 65 -20.50 -32.39 34.48
CA ILE A 65 -19.42 -31.41 34.26
C ILE A 65 -20.08 -30.04 34.39
N PRO A 66 -19.72 -29.22 35.40
CA PRO A 66 -20.09 -27.82 35.35
C PRO A 66 -19.36 -27.26 34.13
N CYS A 67 -20.07 -27.09 33.01
CA CYS A 67 -19.61 -26.23 31.94
C CYS A 67 -19.36 -24.87 32.59
N ALA A 68 -18.08 -24.54 32.75
CA ALA A 68 -17.65 -23.29 33.33
C ALA A 68 -18.23 -22.16 32.48
N GLY A 69 -19.23 -21.48 33.04
CA GLY A 69 -19.88 -20.32 32.46
C GLY A 69 -20.79 -20.67 31.29
N THR A 70 -22.08 -20.38 31.45
CA THR A 70 -22.81 -19.71 30.38
C THR A 70 -21.93 -18.53 29.96
N THR A 71 -21.20 -18.68 28.85
CA THR A 71 -20.66 -17.51 28.18
C THR A 71 -21.89 -16.70 27.84
N GLU A 72 -22.01 -15.49 28.38
CA GLU A 72 -22.95 -14.52 27.83
C GLU A 72 -22.74 -14.57 26.33
N GLN A 73 -23.78 -15.00 25.60
CA GLN A 73 -23.73 -14.95 24.15
C GLN A 73 -23.53 -13.48 23.82
N ALA A 74 -22.28 -13.12 23.52
CA ALA A 74 -21.96 -11.79 23.06
C ALA A 74 -22.90 -11.55 21.88
N MET A 75 -23.79 -10.56 22.04
CA MET A 75 -24.75 -10.23 20.98
C MET A 75 -23.94 -10.08 19.68
N PRO A 76 -24.40 -10.68 18.56
CA PRO A 76 -23.72 -10.51 17.29
C PRO A 76 -23.50 -9.02 17.08
N LYS A 77 -22.25 -8.60 16.93
CA LYS A 77 -21.97 -7.19 16.60
C LYS A 77 -22.70 -6.87 15.31
N ASP A 78 -23.37 -5.72 15.27
CA ASP A 78 -24.03 -5.26 14.06
C ASP A 78 -22.99 -5.19 12.93
N VAL A 79 -23.27 -5.90 11.84
CA VAL A 79 -22.41 -5.91 10.65
C VAL A 79 -22.94 -4.85 9.70
N HIS A 80 -22.11 -3.87 9.41
CA HIS A 80 -22.38 -2.84 8.42
C HIS A 80 -21.67 -3.18 7.12
N ARG A 81 -22.43 -3.27 6.02
CA ARG A 81 -21.87 -3.37 4.68
C ARG A 81 -21.56 -1.98 4.14
N VAL A 82 -20.28 -1.70 3.94
CA VAL A 82 -19.77 -0.44 3.39
C VAL A 82 -19.47 -0.64 1.92
N ARG A 83 -20.25 0.04 1.09
CA ARG A 83 -20.14 -0.07 -0.36
C ARG A 83 -20.38 1.24 -1.09
N ALA A 84 -19.89 1.31 -2.32
CA ALA A 84 -20.32 2.27 -3.32
C ALA A 84 -21.80 2.05 -3.67
N MET A 85 -22.54 3.15 -3.82
CA MET A 85 -23.97 3.15 -4.10
C MET A 85 -24.20 3.58 -5.55
N GLU A 86 -24.77 2.70 -6.37
CA GLU A 86 -24.98 2.95 -7.80
C GLU A 86 -25.83 4.22 -8.05
N GLU A 87 -26.84 4.47 -7.22
CA GLU A 87 -27.67 5.67 -7.30
C GLU A 87 -26.90 6.97 -6.98
N ARG A 88 -25.68 6.87 -6.44
CA ARG A 88 -24.78 7.99 -6.10
C ARG A 88 -23.57 8.07 -7.04
N ILE A 89 -23.64 7.47 -8.23
CA ILE A 89 -22.52 7.46 -9.19
C ILE A 89 -22.02 8.88 -9.56
N ALA A 90 -22.88 9.90 -9.48
CA ALA A 90 -22.49 11.30 -9.67
C ALA A 90 -21.42 11.78 -8.66
N CYS A 91 -21.33 11.13 -7.50
CA CYS A 91 -20.32 11.38 -6.47
C CYS A 91 -19.02 10.57 -6.67
N GLU A 92 -18.87 9.85 -7.79
CA GLU A 92 -17.69 9.00 -8.04
C GLU A 92 -16.41 9.84 -8.06
N ILE A 93 -15.47 9.47 -7.18
CA ILE A 93 -14.11 9.99 -7.19
C ILE A 93 -13.20 8.94 -7.83
N THR A 94 -12.42 9.41 -8.81
CA THR A 94 -11.33 8.68 -9.47
C THR A 94 -10.00 9.33 -9.12
N PHE A 95 -8.93 8.54 -9.09
CA PHE A 95 -7.60 8.98 -8.69
C PHE A 95 -6.50 8.15 -9.36
N PRO A 96 -5.29 8.71 -9.57
CA PRO A 96 -4.21 7.96 -10.17
C PRO A 96 -3.60 6.96 -9.18
N ARG A 97 -3.25 5.77 -9.66
CA ARG A 97 -2.53 4.73 -8.92
C ARG A 97 -1.06 4.73 -9.36
N LEU A 98 -0.20 5.20 -8.47
CA LEU A 98 1.24 5.32 -8.72
C LEU A 98 1.99 4.10 -8.18
N GLN A 99 3.09 3.77 -8.86
CA GLN A 99 4.13 2.86 -8.39
C GLN A 99 5.36 3.64 -7.90
N GLY A 100 5.59 4.85 -8.42
CA GLY A 100 6.71 5.70 -8.03
C GLY A 100 6.73 7.00 -8.83
N TYR A 101 7.91 7.61 -8.89
CA TYR A 101 8.12 8.90 -9.54
C TYR A 101 9.33 8.84 -10.47
N ARG A 102 9.29 9.64 -11.53
CA ARG A 102 10.39 9.85 -12.46
C ARG A 102 10.53 11.34 -12.78
N TYR A 103 11.69 11.73 -13.26
CA TYR A 103 11.97 13.04 -13.80
C TYR A 103 12.06 12.89 -15.31
N ASP A 104 11.30 13.71 -16.01
CA ASP A 104 11.54 13.91 -17.43
C ASP A 104 12.73 14.86 -17.57
N LEU A 105 13.74 14.39 -18.29
CA LEU A 105 15.02 15.09 -18.44
C LEU A 105 15.03 15.79 -19.81
N PRO A 106 15.36 17.10 -19.87
CA PRO A 106 15.33 17.84 -21.13
C PRO A 106 16.47 17.43 -22.08
N SER A 107 17.62 17.00 -21.54
CA SER A 107 18.74 16.55 -22.35
C SER A 107 18.53 15.14 -22.91
N GLU A 108 18.68 15.00 -24.23
CA GLU A 108 18.78 13.69 -24.88
C GLU A 108 20.17 13.03 -24.72
N ARG A 109 21.13 13.76 -24.17
CA ARG A 109 22.47 13.27 -23.85
C ARG A 109 22.58 13.02 -22.35
N LEU A 110 22.63 11.75 -21.98
CA LEU A 110 22.75 11.34 -20.58
C LEU A 110 24.22 11.29 -20.16
N SER A 111 24.50 11.97 -19.05
CA SER A 111 25.68 11.76 -18.20
C SER A 111 25.24 11.10 -16.89
N ALA A 112 26.20 10.78 -16.03
CA ALA A 112 25.93 10.35 -14.67
C ALA A 112 27.02 10.90 -13.74
N LYS A 113 26.62 11.30 -12.54
CA LYS A 113 27.53 11.71 -11.47
C LYS A 113 27.40 10.72 -10.33
N PHE A 114 28.43 9.90 -10.15
CA PHE A 114 28.45 8.94 -9.06
C PHE A 114 28.94 9.59 -7.77
N THR A 115 28.16 9.41 -6.71
CA THR A 115 28.43 9.92 -5.36
C THR A 115 28.46 8.76 -4.37
N GLU A 116 28.64 9.03 -3.09
CA GLU A 116 28.59 7.99 -2.06
C GLU A 116 27.24 7.23 -2.06
N ASP A 117 26.15 7.93 -2.33
CA ASP A 117 24.80 7.35 -2.43
C ASP A 117 24.62 6.42 -3.63
N SER A 118 25.46 6.56 -4.65
CA SER A 118 25.47 5.69 -5.84
C SER A 118 26.06 4.31 -5.53
N ASN A 119 26.83 4.16 -4.45
CA ASN A 119 27.50 2.92 -4.12
C ASN A 119 26.52 1.83 -3.67
N MET A 120 26.81 0.58 -4.03
CA MET A 120 26.05 -0.60 -3.63
C MET A 120 26.98 -1.74 -3.23
N ALA A 121 26.85 -2.20 -1.98
CA ALA A 121 27.60 -3.33 -1.48
C ALA A 121 26.72 -4.58 -1.51
N ILE A 122 27.02 -5.53 -2.41
CA ILE A 122 26.29 -6.80 -2.49
C ILE A 122 26.87 -7.75 -1.43
N SER A 123 26.01 -8.36 -0.62
CA SER A 123 26.42 -9.27 0.44
C SER A 123 25.51 -10.50 0.57
N PRO A 124 26.00 -11.59 1.20
CA PRO A 124 25.17 -12.75 1.53
C PRO A 124 24.03 -12.48 2.52
N GLU A 125 24.06 -11.33 3.21
CA GLU A 125 22.98 -10.89 4.09
C GLU A 125 21.73 -10.52 3.30
N MET A 126 21.91 -9.97 2.10
CA MET A 126 20.80 -9.63 1.19
C MET A 126 20.22 -10.89 0.54
N VAL A 127 21.10 -11.76 0.04
CA VAL A 127 20.71 -13.04 -0.56
C VAL A 127 21.75 -14.11 -0.19
N PRO A 128 21.35 -15.18 0.52
CA PRO A 128 22.25 -16.28 0.83
C PRO A 128 22.87 -16.88 -0.43
N SER A 129 24.20 -17.08 -0.41
CA SER A 129 24.93 -17.68 -1.54
C SER A 129 24.67 -19.19 -1.70
N TRP A 130 24.19 -19.82 -0.62
CA TRP A 130 23.69 -21.18 -0.62
C TRP A 130 22.60 -21.35 0.46
N THR A 131 21.77 -22.38 0.31
CA THR A 131 20.78 -22.80 1.31
C THR A 131 20.67 -24.31 1.28
N GLU A 132 20.62 -24.95 2.45
CA GLU A 132 20.37 -26.38 2.56
C GLU A 132 18.92 -26.61 3.00
N ASN A 133 18.16 -27.30 2.15
CA ASN A 133 16.80 -27.70 2.46
C ASN A 133 16.80 -29.16 2.93
N LYS A 134 16.43 -29.36 4.20
CA LYS A 134 16.35 -30.67 4.85
C LYS A 134 14.89 -31.05 5.12
N PRO A 135 14.34 -32.10 4.47
CA PRO A 135 13.06 -32.64 4.87
C PRO A 135 13.18 -33.35 6.22
N ILE A 136 12.06 -33.50 6.94
CA ILE A 136 12.01 -34.23 8.22
C ILE A 136 12.43 -35.70 8.03
N ILE A 137 12.15 -36.27 6.85
CA ILE A 137 12.57 -37.60 6.41
C ILE A 137 12.96 -37.49 4.92
N GLY A 138 14.12 -38.03 4.53
CA GLY A 138 14.61 -38.03 3.15
C GLY A 138 15.97 -37.37 2.97
N GLU A 139 16.40 -37.22 1.73
CA GLU A 139 17.70 -36.61 1.37
C GLU A 139 17.66 -35.08 1.47
N SER A 140 18.77 -34.48 1.88
CA SER A 140 18.95 -33.02 1.87
C SER A 140 19.27 -32.53 0.46
N SER A 141 18.82 -31.31 0.15
CA SER A 141 19.13 -30.64 -1.12
C SER A 141 19.87 -29.34 -0.84
N LEU A 142 21.04 -29.18 -1.47
CA LEU A 142 21.83 -27.96 -1.40
C LEU A 142 21.54 -27.10 -2.63
N HIS A 143 21.03 -25.89 -2.40
CA HIS A 143 20.78 -24.90 -3.44
C HIS A 143 21.91 -23.86 -3.39
N THR A 144 22.56 -23.58 -4.52
CA THR A 144 23.61 -22.56 -4.64
C THR A 144 23.26 -21.57 -5.77
N LEU A 145 23.99 -20.46 -5.85
CA LEU A 145 23.86 -19.49 -6.95
C LEU A 145 24.91 -19.67 -8.05
N ASP A 146 25.54 -20.83 -8.17
CA ASP A 146 26.66 -21.06 -9.10
C ASP A 146 26.27 -20.88 -10.57
N ASP A 147 25.04 -21.24 -10.95
CA ASP A 147 24.54 -21.04 -12.32
C ASP A 147 24.37 -19.57 -12.66
N LEU A 148 23.99 -18.74 -11.68
CA LEU A 148 23.91 -17.30 -11.83
C LEU A 148 25.32 -16.71 -12.03
N LYS A 149 26.30 -17.20 -11.28
CA LYS A 149 27.70 -16.77 -11.33
C LYS A 149 28.35 -17.00 -12.71
N LYS A 150 27.89 -18.00 -13.47
CA LYS A 150 28.39 -18.31 -14.83
C LYS A 150 27.97 -17.28 -15.89
N ARG A 151 26.97 -16.43 -15.61
CA ARG A 151 26.49 -15.41 -16.57
C ARG A 151 27.55 -14.34 -16.80
N ARG A 152 27.60 -13.74 -17.99
CA ARG A 152 28.58 -12.68 -18.29
C ARG A 152 28.20 -11.39 -17.57
N GLN A 153 29.17 -10.66 -17.03
CA GLN A 153 28.92 -9.32 -16.44
C GLN A 153 28.29 -8.35 -17.45
N GLN A 154 28.60 -8.49 -18.74
CA GLN A 154 27.95 -7.74 -19.81
C GLN A 154 26.43 -7.95 -19.87
N GLU A 155 25.94 -9.14 -19.51
CA GLU A 155 24.50 -9.43 -19.43
C GLU A 155 23.85 -8.70 -18.24
N VAL A 156 24.59 -8.54 -17.13
CA VAL A 156 24.14 -7.75 -15.98
C VAL A 156 23.96 -6.29 -16.40
N ALA A 157 24.98 -5.69 -17.02
CA ALA A 157 24.91 -4.31 -17.50
C ALA A 157 23.74 -4.09 -18.47
N PHE A 158 23.54 -5.03 -19.40
CA PHE A 158 22.43 -4.98 -20.36
C PHE A 158 21.07 -5.08 -19.65
N LYS A 159 20.93 -6.00 -18.69
CA LYS A 159 19.70 -6.16 -17.92
C LYS A 159 19.37 -4.89 -17.12
N LEU A 160 20.36 -4.29 -16.46
CA LEU A 160 20.18 -3.03 -15.73
C LEU A 160 19.78 -1.89 -16.67
N ALA A 161 20.49 -1.71 -17.79
CA ALA A 161 20.17 -0.68 -18.77
C ALA A 161 18.75 -0.84 -19.35
N LYS A 162 18.34 -2.09 -19.62
CA LYS A 162 16.98 -2.41 -20.06
C LYS A 162 15.95 -2.02 -18.99
N LEU A 163 16.18 -2.41 -17.75
CA LEU A 163 15.28 -2.10 -16.63
C LEU A 163 15.14 -0.59 -16.43
N ILE A 164 16.24 0.16 -16.47
CA ILE A 164 16.24 1.63 -16.36
C ILE A 164 15.45 2.26 -17.52
N SER A 165 15.68 1.79 -18.75
CA SER A 165 14.97 2.26 -19.94
C SER A 165 13.46 2.04 -19.81
N GLU A 166 13.07 0.81 -19.47
CA GLU A 166 11.67 0.41 -19.30
C GLU A 166 10.99 1.09 -18.11
N ARG A 167 11.70 1.46 -17.05
CA ARG A 167 11.10 2.09 -15.85
C ARG A 167 11.02 3.61 -15.96
N PHE A 168 12.07 4.25 -16.47
CA PHE A 168 12.24 5.70 -16.36
C PHE A 168 12.20 6.45 -17.70
N PHE A 169 12.64 5.83 -18.79
CA PHE A 169 12.81 6.51 -20.09
C PHE A 169 11.77 6.07 -21.13
N LYS A 170 10.50 6.26 -20.76
CA LYS A 170 9.35 6.14 -21.67
C LYS A 170 8.90 7.50 -22.22
N ASP A 171 8.43 7.54 -23.45
CA ASP A 171 7.70 8.68 -24.00
C ASP A 171 6.27 8.79 -23.42
N GLU A 172 5.49 9.75 -23.93
CA GLU A 172 4.10 10.00 -23.51
C GLU A 172 3.15 8.84 -23.86
N GLU A 173 3.46 8.09 -24.91
CA GLU A 173 2.70 6.90 -25.33
C GLU A 173 3.12 5.63 -24.58
N GLY A 174 4.15 5.71 -23.73
CA GLY A 174 4.65 4.61 -22.91
C GLY A 174 5.67 3.71 -23.60
N TYR A 175 6.18 4.09 -24.78
CA TYR A 175 7.24 3.38 -25.48
C TYR A 175 8.62 3.79 -24.98
N THR A 176 9.56 2.85 -24.97
CA THR A 176 10.94 3.15 -24.58
C THR A 176 11.66 3.94 -25.67
N LYS A 177 12.47 4.92 -25.29
CA LYS A 177 13.26 5.74 -26.21
C LYS A 177 14.51 4.96 -26.70
N PRO A 178 14.53 4.36 -27.90
CA PRO A 178 15.58 3.38 -28.25
C PRO A 178 16.98 4.01 -28.38
N TRP A 179 17.05 5.29 -28.76
CA TRP A 179 18.31 6.04 -28.88
C TRP A 179 18.98 6.34 -27.53
N ILE A 180 18.25 6.24 -26.42
CA ILE A 180 18.79 6.42 -25.07
C ILE A 180 19.49 5.15 -24.58
N PHE A 181 19.07 3.97 -25.05
CA PHE A 181 19.57 2.69 -24.55
C PHE A 181 21.11 2.52 -24.61
N PRO A 182 21.82 2.88 -25.70
CA PRO A 182 23.28 2.78 -25.73
C PRO A 182 23.97 3.63 -24.66
N GLN A 183 23.39 4.79 -24.31
CA GLN A 183 23.91 5.67 -23.27
C GLN A 183 23.69 5.07 -21.88
N LEU A 184 22.50 4.54 -21.63
CA LEU A 184 22.21 3.80 -20.39
C LEU A 184 23.13 2.60 -20.22
N LEU A 185 23.37 1.83 -21.29
CA LEU A 185 24.29 0.69 -21.25
C LEU A 185 25.71 1.11 -20.89
N ARG A 186 26.20 2.23 -21.45
CA ARG A 186 27.50 2.79 -21.09
C ARG A 186 27.55 3.19 -19.61
N ILE A 187 26.53 3.89 -19.13
CA ILE A 187 26.46 4.34 -17.73
C ILE A 187 26.35 3.15 -16.76
N SER A 188 25.52 2.14 -17.08
CA SER A 188 25.39 0.93 -16.25
C SER A 188 26.70 0.13 -16.17
N LYS A 189 27.50 0.09 -17.24
CA LYS A 189 28.85 -0.52 -17.19
C LYS A 189 29.76 0.25 -16.25
N GLN A 190 29.82 1.57 -16.42
CA GLN A 190 30.65 2.43 -15.58
C GLN A 190 30.27 2.31 -14.11
N TRP A 191 28.97 2.31 -13.80
CA TRP A 191 28.47 2.13 -12.44
C TRP A 191 28.82 0.75 -11.85
N LEU A 192 28.72 -0.32 -12.65
CA LEU A 192 29.14 -1.66 -12.21
C LEU A 192 30.64 -1.73 -11.86
N GLU A 193 31.47 -0.96 -12.56
CA GLU A 193 32.93 -0.91 -12.34
C GLU A 193 33.31 -0.01 -11.15
N GLU A 194 32.64 1.13 -10.98
CA GLU A 194 33.03 2.18 -10.02
C GLU A 194 32.27 2.10 -8.68
N CYS A 195 31.01 1.66 -8.69
CA CYS A 195 30.10 1.81 -7.54
C CYS A 195 29.71 0.48 -6.87
N VAL A 196 29.96 -0.66 -7.51
CA VAL A 196 29.58 -1.97 -6.97
C VAL A 196 30.74 -2.62 -6.26
N THR A 197 30.53 -2.94 -4.99
CA THR A 197 31.46 -3.74 -4.19
C THR A 197 30.81 -5.07 -3.83
N CYS A 198 31.45 -6.18 -4.14
CA CYS A 198 31.02 -7.50 -3.68
C CYS A 198 31.74 -7.83 -2.36
N LYS A 199 30.97 -8.02 -1.28
CA LYS A 199 31.48 -8.63 -0.05
C LYS A 199 31.70 -10.14 -0.28
N ASP A 200 32.15 -10.86 0.76
CA ASP A 200 32.42 -12.31 0.70
C ASP A 200 31.33 -13.09 -0.05
N ASN A 201 31.72 -14.09 -0.83
CA ASN A 201 30.84 -14.98 -1.59
C ASN A 201 29.79 -14.30 -2.52
N ALA A 202 29.74 -12.98 -2.56
CA ALA A 202 28.89 -12.21 -3.45
C ALA A 202 29.59 -12.01 -4.80
N PHE A 203 28.79 -11.80 -5.84
CA PHE A 203 29.29 -11.58 -7.18
C PHE A 203 28.32 -10.70 -7.98
N PRO A 204 28.77 -9.93 -8.98
CA PRO A 204 27.94 -8.92 -9.65
C PRO A 204 26.67 -9.47 -10.30
N GLN A 205 26.67 -10.73 -10.75
CA GLN A 205 25.51 -11.38 -11.37
C GLN A 205 24.32 -11.55 -10.40
N MET A 206 24.52 -11.38 -9.09
CA MET A 206 23.42 -11.27 -8.12
C MET A 206 22.49 -10.09 -8.43
N LEU A 207 22.98 -9.02 -9.09
CA LEU A 207 22.16 -7.91 -9.59
C LEU A 207 21.20 -8.31 -10.73
N MET A 208 21.21 -9.58 -11.15
CA MET A 208 20.15 -10.12 -12.02
C MET A 208 18.94 -10.63 -11.23
N LEU A 209 19.00 -10.72 -9.90
CA LEU A 209 17.85 -10.98 -9.05
C LEU A 209 16.97 -9.73 -8.99
N ALA A 210 15.66 -9.91 -8.97
CA ALA A 210 14.70 -8.82 -9.20
C ALA A 210 14.90 -7.64 -8.24
N GLU A 211 14.91 -7.87 -6.93
CA GLU A 211 15.07 -6.83 -5.91
C GLU A 211 16.38 -6.04 -6.10
N LEU A 212 17.52 -6.72 -6.12
CA LEU A 212 18.83 -6.09 -6.33
C LEU A 212 18.94 -5.35 -7.67
N ALA A 213 18.28 -5.84 -8.72
CA ALA A 213 18.26 -5.18 -10.01
C ALA A 213 17.52 -3.83 -9.96
N HIS A 214 16.41 -3.76 -9.22
CA HIS A 214 15.63 -2.52 -9.07
C HIS A 214 16.39 -1.51 -8.22
N ASP A 215 17.01 -1.94 -7.12
CA ASP A 215 17.85 -1.06 -6.28
C ASP A 215 19.02 -0.47 -7.07
N ALA A 216 19.70 -1.29 -7.87
CA ALA A 216 20.77 -0.86 -8.75
C ALA A 216 20.27 0.11 -9.83
N ALA A 217 19.12 -0.20 -10.46
CA ALA A 217 18.51 0.67 -11.45
C ALA A 217 18.17 2.05 -10.86
N ASP A 218 17.68 2.08 -9.62
CA ASP A 218 17.33 3.32 -8.92
C ASP A 218 18.58 4.14 -8.60
N LYS A 219 19.65 3.52 -8.08
CA LYS A 219 20.93 4.20 -7.86
C LYS A 219 21.54 4.77 -9.13
N ILE A 220 21.53 4.01 -10.22
CA ILE A 220 22.02 4.48 -11.53
C ILE A 220 21.16 5.64 -12.02
N TYR A 221 19.84 5.51 -11.96
CA TYR A 221 18.91 6.53 -12.39
C TYR A 221 19.06 7.83 -11.59
N GLN A 222 19.17 7.76 -10.27
CA GLN A 222 19.43 8.94 -9.43
C GLN A 222 20.75 9.61 -9.80
N SER A 223 21.78 8.85 -10.15
CA SER A 223 23.08 9.39 -10.59
C SER A 223 22.96 10.14 -11.94
N ILE A 224 22.08 9.69 -12.83
CA ILE A 224 21.75 10.39 -14.09
C ILE A 224 21.00 11.68 -13.78
N VAL A 225 19.94 11.61 -12.99
CA VAL A 225 19.14 12.78 -12.59
C VAL A 225 20.01 13.83 -11.90
N GLN A 226 20.94 13.44 -11.01
CA GLN A 226 21.84 14.36 -10.32
C GLN A 226 22.83 15.08 -11.26
N SER A 227 23.16 14.48 -12.40
CA SER A 227 24.09 15.06 -13.37
C SER A 227 23.44 16.06 -14.33
N GLU A 228 22.11 16.06 -14.42
CA GLU A 228 21.37 16.97 -15.29
C GLU A 228 21.32 18.39 -14.67
N GLU A 229 21.71 19.41 -15.44
CA GLU A 229 21.70 20.81 -15.01
C GLU A 229 20.43 21.57 -15.42
N GLY A 230 19.65 21.03 -16.37
CA GLY A 230 18.39 21.61 -16.85
C GLY A 230 17.23 21.50 -15.84
N GLU A 231 16.13 22.15 -16.18
CA GLU A 231 14.87 22.04 -15.42
C GLU A 231 14.31 20.63 -15.54
N LYS A 232 14.10 19.97 -14.40
CA LYS A 232 13.66 18.57 -14.32
C LYS A 232 12.18 18.56 -13.97
N MET A 233 11.35 18.04 -14.86
CA MET A 233 9.93 17.96 -14.61
C MET A 233 9.62 16.62 -13.93
N LEU A 234 9.09 16.64 -12.72
CA LEU A 234 8.66 15.42 -12.05
C LEU A 234 7.37 14.88 -12.71
N LYS A 235 7.33 13.59 -12.99
CA LYS A 235 6.22 12.85 -13.60
C LYS A 235 5.92 11.57 -12.80
N PRO A 236 4.66 11.08 -12.80
CA PRO A 236 4.29 9.88 -12.08
C PRO A 236 4.71 8.63 -12.87
N ILE A 237 5.07 7.57 -12.16
CA ILE A 237 5.11 6.22 -12.74
C ILE A 237 3.79 5.55 -12.36
N LEU A 238 2.88 5.46 -13.33
CA LEU A 238 1.56 4.84 -13.14
C LEU A 238 1.65 3.32 -13.13
N ARG A 239 0.69 2.66 -12.47
CA ARG A 239 0.54 1.21 -12.56
C ARG A 239 0.18 0.79 -14.00
N PRO A 240 0.84 -0.24 -14.58
CA PRO A 240 0.70 -0.55 -16.02
C PRO A 240 -0.69 -0.95 -16.52
N TYR A 241 -1.48 -1.64 -15.69
CA TYR A 241 -2.78 -2.22 -16.10
C TYR A 241 -3.97 -1.65 -15.33
N ASP A 242 -3.70 -0.81 -14.33
CA ASP A 242 -4.67 -0.35 -13.33
C ASP A 242 -4.24 1.03 -12.83
N SER A 243 -4.09 1.96 -13.77
CA SER A 243 -3.56 3.31 -13.54
C SER A 243 -4.58 4.24 -12.87
N ILE A 244 -5.88 3.91 -12.93
CA ILE A 244 -6.97 4.72 -12.38
C ILE A 244 -7.71 3.91 -11.32
N GLY A 245 -7.66 4.38 -10.08
CA GLY A 245 -8.53 3.92 -9.01
C GLY A 245 -9.87 4.64 -9.04
N SER A 246 -10.89 3.99 -8.49
CA SER A 246 -12.24 4.52 -8.37
C SER A 246 -12.90 4.06 -7.07
N THR A 247 -13.70 4.95 -6.49
CA THR A 247 -14.63 4.65 -5.39
C THR A 247 -15.66 3.57 -5.73
N ARG A 248 -16.00 3.36 -7.00
CA ARG A 248 -17.00 2.37 -7.46
C ARG A 248 -16.71 0.93 -7.01
N TYR A 249 -15.45 0.59 -6.75
CA TYR A 249 -15.04 -0.77 -6.41
C TYR A 249 -15.00 -1.06 -4.90
N VAL A 250 -15.40 -0.10 -4.07
CA VAL A 250 -15.45 -0.30 -2.61
C VAL A 250 -16.67 -1.14 -2.24
N ASP A 251 -16.43 -2.30 -1.65
CA ASP A 251 -17.44 -3.17 -1.05
C ASP A 251 -16.77 -4.07 0.01
N PHE A 252 -17.12 -3.88 1.28
CA PHE A 252 -16.62 -4.69 2.39
C PHE A 252 -17.57 -4.63 3.59
N ASP A 253 -17.49 -5.64 4.46
CA ASP A 253 -18.23 -5.68 5.72
C ASP A 253 -17.35 -5.23 6.89
N THR A 254 -17.94 -4.54 7.87
CA THR A 254 -17.27 -4.11 9.10
C THR A 254 -18.19 -4.24 10.30
N THR A 255 -17.59 -4.52 11.46
CA THR A 255 -18.28 -4.45 12.77
C THR A 255 -17.87 -3.21 13.57
N LYS A 256 -16.99 -2.37 13.01
CA LYS A 256 -16.60 -1.09 13.60
C LYS A 256 -17.78 -0.10 13.50
N PRO A 257 -17.87 0.87 14.41
CA PRO A 257 -18.84 1.95 14.29
C PRO A 257 -18.73 2.65 12.94
N VAL A 258 -19.88 3.09 12.44
CA VAL A 258 -20.00 3.74 11.13
C VAL A 258 -20.80 5.02 11.24
N TYR A 259 -20.48 5.96 10.35
CA TYR A 259 -21.25 7.17 10.09
C TYR A 259 -21.87 7.06 8.70
N ALA A 260 -23.20 7.11 8.64
CA ALA A 260 -23.93 7.12 7.37
C ALA A 260 -23.69 8.46 6.64
N THR A 261 -23.32 8.39 5.37
CA THR A 261 -22.93 9.57 4.58
C THR A 261 -24.10 10.19 3.84
N ASP A 262 -24.01 11.50 3.60
CA ASP A 262 -24.92 12.28 2.77
C ASP A 262 -24.87 11.75 1.32
N PRO A 263 -26.02 11.27 0.78
CA PRO A 263 -26.11 10.80 -0.59
C PRO A 263 -25.69 11.80 -1.67
N LYS A 264 -25.69 13.11 -1.36
CA LYS A 264 -25.31 14.17 -2.30
C LYS A 264 -23.81 14.47 -2.34
N LYS A 265 -23.05 14.00 -1.34
CA LYS A 265 -21.63 14.33 -1.17
C LYS A 265 -20.70 13.13 -1.15
N CYS A 266 -21.19 11.92 -0.91
CA CYS A 266 -20.34 10.74 -0.84
C CYS A 266 -20.95 9.55 -1.59
N HIS A 267 -20.15 8.97 -2.48
CA HIS A 267 -20.49 7.77 -3.24
C HIS A 267 -20.60 6.52 -2.34
N ILE A 268 -19.81 6.47 -1.27
CA ILE A 268 -19.75 5.34 -0.34
C ILE A 268 -20.79 5.53 0.76
N SER A 269 -21.58 4.50 1.02
CA SER A 269 -22.69 4.50 1.99
C SER A 269 -22.32 4.92 3.41
N HIS A 270 -21.10 4.60 3.86
CA HIS A 270 -20.66 4.84 5.24
C HIS A 270 -19.19 5.22 5.33
N VAL A 271 -18.86 6.06 6.31
CA VAL A 271 -17.50 6.26 6.81
C VAL A 271 -17.31 5.36 8.03
N VAL A 272 -16.31 4.47 7.98
CA VAL A 272 -15.96 3.62 9.12
C VAL A 272 -15.09 4.42 10.07
N ALA A 273 -15.59 4.74 11.26
CA ALA A 273 -14.89 5.58 12.22
C ALA A 273 -15.52 5.38 13.61
N ASP A 274 -14.70 5.28 14.65
CA ASP A 274 -15.21 5.19 16.02
C ASP A 274 -15.97 6.46 16.40
N THR A 275 -16.97 6.33 17.27
CA THR A 275 -17.68 7.48 17.85
C THR A 275 -16.66 8.37 18.57
N GLU A 276 -16.69 9.69 18.32
CA GLU A 276 -15.73 10.69 18.83
C GLU A 276 -14.33 10.68 18.16
N SER A 277 -14.12 9.85 17.13
CA SER A 277 -12.89 9.92 16.35
C SER A 277 -12.81 11.20 15.51
N TRP A 278 -11.57 11.65 15.29
CA TRP A 278 -11.31 12.83 14.46
C TRP A 278 -11.81 12.63 13.02
N GLU A 279 -11.75 11.41 12.50
CA GLU A 279 -12.21 11.06 11.16
C GLU A 279 -13.74 11.18 11.03
N GLN A 280 -14.51 10.73 12.03
CA GLN A 280 -15.96 10.89 12.04
C GLN A 280 -16.33 12.37 12.04
N LYS A 281 -15.67 13.18 12.88
CA LYS A 281 -15.90 14.63 12.87
C LYS A 281 -15.55 15.23 11.52
N MET A 282 -14.43 14.82 10.91
CA MET A 282 -14.05 15.35 9.62
C MET A 282 -15.09 15.05 8.54
N ALA A 283 -15.67 13.85 8.52
CA ALA A 283 -16.79 13.56 7.63
C ALA A 283 -17.96 14.53 7.82
N GLN A 284 -18.37 14.80 9.07
CA GLN A 284 -19.44 15.77 9.38
C GLN A 284 -19.09 17.20 8.93
N VAL A 285 -17.85 17.63 9.15
CA VAL A 285 -17.38 18.96 8.73
C VAL A 285 -17.42 19.09 7.21
N LEU A 286 -16.91 18.09 6.48
CA LEU A 286 -16.90 18.08 5.02
C LEU A 286 -18.33 18.10 4.45
N GLU A 287 -19.26 17.37 5.06
CA GLU A 287 -20.67 17.41 4.67
C GLU A 287 -21.33 18.78 4.92
N GLY A 288 -20.91 19.50 5.94
CA GLY A 288 -21.42 20.84 6.25
C GLY A 288 -20.84 21.99 5.42
N MET A 289 -19.84 21.73 4.56
CA MET A 289 -19.18 22.76 3.76
C MET A 289 -19.74 22.84 2.35
N ASP A 290 -20.30 23.99 1.95
CA ASP A 290 -20.85 24.21 0.60
C ASP A 290 -19.77 24.11 -0.49
N GLU A 291 -18.53 24.44 -0.16
CA GLU A 291 -17.39 24.35 -1.07
C GLU A 291 -16.98 22.89 -1.38
N VAL A 292 -17.34 21.95 -0.50
CA VAL A 292 -17.07 20.52 -0.69
C VAL A 292 -18.17 19.91 -1.54
N VAL A 293 -17.81 19.53 -2.76
CA VAL A 293 -18.72 18.88 -3.71
C VAL A 293 -18.83 17.40 -3.39
N HIS A 294 -17.70 16.70 -3.31
CA HIS A 294 -17.66 15.29 -2.96
C HIS A 294 -16.51 14.97 -2.01
N TYR A 295 -16.64 13.92 -1.21
CA TYR A 295 -15.54 13.41 -0.40
C TYR A 295 -15.61 11.90 -0.25
N VAL A 296 -14.48 11.28 0.12
CA VAL A 296 -14.42 9.87 0.47
C VAL A 296 -13.33 9.61 1.49
N LYS A 297 -13.63 8.77 2.49
CA LYS A 297 -12.60 8.21 3.38
C LYS A 297 -11.85 7.10 2.65
N ASN A 298 -10.53 7.12 2.72
CA ASN A 298 -9.65 6.15 2.08
C ASN A 298 -9.56 4.82 2.86
N GLN A 299 -10.71 4.22 3.15
CA GLN A 299 -10.81 2.89 3.77
C GLN A 299 -11.12 1.86 2.69
N ASN A 300 -10.24 0.87 2.51
CA ASN A 300 -10.37 -0.16 1.46
C ASN A 300 -10.51 0.40 0.02
N LEU A 301 -10.14 1.66 -0.19
CA LEU A 301 -10.22 2.35 -1.48
C LEU A 301 -8.98 2.06 -2.35
N GLY A 302 -7.84 1.80 -1.72
CA GLY A 302 -6.58 1.51 -2.39
C GLY A 302 -5.89 2.74 -2.97
N PHE A 303 -6.18 3.93 -2.45
CA PHE A 303 -5.40 5.13 -2.76
C PHE A 303 -4.15 5.16 -1.89
N THR A 304 -2.98 5.04 -2.54
CA THR A 304 -1.68 4.94 -1.86
C THR A 304 -0.67 5.88 -2.48
N ILE A 305 0.15 6.50 -1.63
CA ILE A 305 1.28 7.36 -2.01
C ILE A 305 2.57 6.57 -1.75
N PRO A 306 3.28 6.14 -2.80
CA PRO A 306 4.54 5.44 -2.64
C PRO A 306 5.60 6.39 -2.08
N TYR A 307 6.38 5.93 -1.11
CA TYR A 307 7.51 6.66 -0.53
C TYR A 307 8.63 5.70 -0.12
N ILE A 308 9.84 6.23 0.01
CA ILE A 308 11.01 5.44 0.44
C ILE A 308 11.42 5.94 1.83
N ILE A 309 11.68 5.01 2.75
CA ILE A 309 12.24 5.33 4.06
C ILE A 309 13.28 4.28 4.45
N GLY A 310 14.52 4.70 4.71
CA GLY A 310 15.60 3.78 5.06
C GLY A 310 15.96 2.76 3.97
N GLY A 311 15.62 3.05 2.70
CA GLY A 311 15.79 2.11 1.57
C GLY A 311 14.58 1.24 1.29
N ASP A 312 13.62 1.14 2.21
CA ASP A 312 12.41 0.35 2.01
C ASP A 312 11.34 1.14 1.26
N GLU A 313 10.78 0.56 0.20
CA GLU A 313 9.55 1.06 -0.43
C GLU A 313 8.35 0.82 0.49
N ARG A 314 7.60 1.89 0.76
CA ARG A 314 6.37 1.85 1.58
C ARG A 314 5.26 2.62 0.91
N ASN A 315 4.03 2.33 1.34
CA ASN A 315 2.83 3.02 0.89
C ASN A 315 2.23 3.80 2.06
N TYR A 316 2.03 5.09 1.86
CA TYR A 316 1.25 5.94 2.75
C TYR A 316 -0.21 5.96 2.26
N ILE A 317 -1.15 5.82 3.17
CA ILE A 317 -2.60 5.85 2.91
C ILE A 317 -3.12 7.11 3.61
N PRO A 318 -3.37 8.21 2.88
CA PRO A 318 -3.99 9.42 3.44
C PRO A 318 -5.42 9.15 3.87
N ASP A 319 -5.97 9.93 4.81
CA ASP A 319 -7.31 9.65 5.37
C ASP A 319 -8.47 9.92 4.40
N PHE A 320 -8.44 11.05 3.66
CA PHE A 320 -9.54 11.44 2.77
C PHE A 320 -9.07 11.98 1.42
N ILE A 321 -9.92 11.81 0.41
CA ILE A 321 -9.90 12.59 -0.83
C ILE A 321 -11.14 13.46 -0.86
N VAL A 322 -10.98 14.76 -1.11
CA VAL A 322 -12.06 15.74 -1.13
C VAL A 322 -12.02 16.48 -2.47
N ARG A 323 -13.16 16.58 -3.16
CA ARG A 323 -13.32 17.43 -4.34
C ARG A 323 -13.98 18.74 -3.93
N VAL A 324 -13.26 19.82 -4.15
CA VAL A 324 -13.61 21.16 -3.71
C VAL A 324 -13.89 22.04 -4.92
N ASN A 325 -14.95 22.85 -4.84
CA ASN A 325 -15.19 23.95 -5.74
C ASN A 325 -14.42 25.18 -5.24
N ASP A 326 -13.28 25.46 -5.86
CA ASP A 326 -12.46 26.65 -5.61
C ASP A 326 -12.78 27.78 -6.60
N GLY A 327 -13.98 27.80 -7.20
CA GLY A 327 -14.43 28.86 -8.10
C GLY A 327 -13.86 28.78 -9.52
N LYS A 328 -13.06 27.76 -9.82
CA LYS A 328 -12.60 27.45 -11.19
C LYS A 328 -13.57 26.47 -11.88
N GLU A 329 -13.39 26.30 -13.19
CA GLU A 329 -14.24 25.42 -14.00
C GLU A 329 -14.03 23.94 -13.61
N ASP A 330 -12.79 23.53 -13.34
CA ASP A 330 -12.46 22.20 -12.85
C ASP A 330 -12.36 22.15 -11.32
N LEU A 331 -12.79 21.03 -10.72
CA LEU A 331 -12.72 20.87 -9.27
C LEU A 331 -11.30 20.57 -8.79
N LEU A 332 -10.94 21.14 -7.64
CA LEU A 332 -9.68 20.87 -6.96
C LEU A 332 -9.78 19.57 -6.14
N ASN A 333 -8.90 18.61 -6.40
CA ASN A 333 -8.78 17.39 -5.59
C ASN A 333 -7.82 17.64 -4.42
N LEU A 334 -8.35 17.59 -3.20
CA LEU A 334 -7.62 17.77 -1.96
C LEU A 334 -7.39 16.42 -1.28
N ILE A 335 -6.12 16.04 -1.14
CA ILE A 335 -5.71 14.96 -0.24
C ILE A 335 -5.67 15.55 1.17
N LEU A 336 -6.42 14.94 2.08
CA LEU A 336 -6.55 15.40 3.45
C LEU A 336 -6.06 14.34 4.43
N GLU A 337 -5.12 14.71 5.28
CA GLU A 337 -4.63 13.91 6.40
C GLU A 337 -5.11 14.52 7.72
N VAL A 338 -5.62 13.69 8.62
CA VAL A 338 -6.14 14.08 9.94
C VAL A 338 -5.18 13.55 11.00
N SER A 339 -4.49 14.45 11.69
CA SER A 339 -3.31 14.08 12.45
C SER A 339 -3.30 14.61 13.89
N GLY A 340 -3.41 13.71 14.86
CA GLY A 340 -3.39 14.07 16.29
C GLY A 340 -2.01 14.17 16.96
N GLU A 341 -1.03 13.33 16.58
CA GLU A 341 0.31 13.35 17.18
C GLU A 341 1.43 13.38 16.12
N GLN A 342 2.56 13.99 16.46
CA GLN A 342 3.76 13.97 15.62
C GLN A 342 4.50 12.64 15.77
N ARG A 343 4.29 11.71 14.84
CA ARG A 343 5.12 10.50 14.70
C ARG A 343 6.34 10.77 13.82
N ARG A 344 7.45 10.07 14.09
CA ARG A 344 8.73 10.24 13.38
C ARG A 344 8.62 10.08 11.85
N ASP A 345 7.79 9.15 11.39
CA ASP A 345 7.61 8.84 9.96
C ASP A 345 6.68 9.83 9.24
N LYS A 346 5.97 10.68 9.99
CA LYS A 346 4.97 11.61 9.45
C LYS A 346 5.59 12.67 8.55
N GLY A 347 6.75 13.19 8.94
CA GLY A 347 7.47 14.21 8.16
C GLY A 347 7.82 13.72 6.75
N VAL A 348 8.25 12.46 6.62
CA VAL A 348 8.60 11.86 5.33
C VAL A 348 7.36 11.70 4.45
N LYS A 349 6.23 11.24 5.01
CA LYS A 349 4.96 11.08 4.27
C LYS A 349 4.43 12.41 3.73
N VAL A 350 4.41 13.43 4.60
CA VAL A 350 3.97 14.78 4.23
C VAL A 350 4.90 15.38 3.17
N ALA A 351 6.22 15.29 3.37
CA ALA A 351 7.19 15.79 2.41
C ALA A 351 7.09 15.08 1.05
N THR A 352 6.93 13.75 1.05
CA THR A 352 6.73 12.97 -0.18
C THR A 352 5.47 13.41 -0.89
N THR A 353 4.36 13.58 -0.17
CA THR A 353 3.09 13.97 -0.79
C THR A 353 3.16 15.36 -1.41
N ARG A 354 3.71 16.34 -0.67
CA ARG A 354 3.82 17.73 -1.13
C ARG A 354 4.88 17.95 -2.22
N ASN A 355 6.02 17.28 -2.12
CA ASN A 355 7.18 17.57 -2.98
C ASN A 355 7.34 16.57 -4.12
N LEU A 356 6.71 15.38 -4.03
CA LEU A 356 6.77 14.37 -5.08
C LEU A 356 5.41 14.06 -5.68
N TRP A 357 4.44 13.60 -4.87
CA TRP A 357 3.17 13.11 -5.41
C TRP A 357 2.35 14.19 -6.11
N VAL A 358 2.07 15.31 -5.41
CA VAL A 358 1.28 16.42 -5.96
C VAL A 358 1.93 17.03 -7.19
N PRO A 359 3.23 17.40 -7.18
CA PRO A 359 3.89 17.92 -8.37
C PRO A 359 3.89 16.93 -9.53
N ALA A 360 4.17 15.64 -9.28
CA ALA A 360 4.18 14.62 -10.33
C ALA A 360 2.81 14.54 -11.03
N VAL A 361 1.73 14.38 -10.27
CA VAL A 361 0.39 14.23 -10.81
C VAL A 361 -0.09 15.49 -11.53
N ASN A 362 0.17 16.67 -10.98
CA ASN A 362 -0.20 17.93 -11.61
C ASN A 362 0.59 18.19 -12.90
N ASN A 363 1.89 17.87 -12.92
CA ASN A 363 2.75 17.97 -14.10
C ASN A 363 2.32 17.01 -15.22
N ASP A 364 1.73 15.87 -14.88
CA ASP A 364 1.15 14.94 -15.86
C ASP A 364 -0.08 15.52 -16.54
N GLY A 365 -0.91 16.27 -15.80
CA GLY A 365 -2.09 16.95 -16.31
C GLY A 365 -3.31 16.05 -16.58
N SER A 366 -3.14 14.73 -16.66
CA SER A 366 -4.23 13.79 -17.01
C SER A 366 -5.25 13.55 -15.89
N PHE A 367 -4.96 13.97 -14.65
CA PHE A 367 -5.75 13.63 -13.47
C PHE A 367 -6.40 14.85 -12.79
N GLY A 368 -6.44 16.00 -13.46
CA GLY A 368 -6.91 17.25 -12.90
C GLY A 368 -5.95 17.86 -11.88
N ARG A 369 -6.42 18.87 -11.15
CA ARG A 369 -5.61 19.56 -10.13
C ARG A 369 -5.67 18.85 -8.79
N TRP A 370 -4.50 18.63 -8.19
CA TRP A 370 -4.33 18.02 -6.89
C TRP A 370 -3.57 18.92 -5.92
N THR A 371 -3.93 18.81 -4.64
CA THR A 371 -3.21 19.49 -3.56
C THR A 371 -3.31 18.68 -2.26
N PHE A 372 -2.53 19.08 -1.23
CA PHE A 372 -2.43 18.34 0.02
C PHE A 372 -2.52 19.26 1.25
N LEU A 373 -3.43 18.93 2.16
CA LEU A 373 -3.60 19.61 3.43
C LEU A 373 -3.58 18.62 4.60
N GLU A 374 -2.89 19.02 5.66
CA GLU A 374 -2.91 18.32 6.92
C GLU A 374 -3.78 19.09 7.92
N ILE A 375 -4.67 18.40 8.60
CA ILE A 375 -5.53 18.93 9.65
C ILE A 375 -4.99 18.43 11.00
N SER A 376 -4.44 19.35 11.78
CA SER A 376 -3.96 19.07 13.14
C SER A 376 -4.99 19.36 14.23
N ASP A 377 -6.02 20.14 13.91
CA ASP A 377 -7.15 20.42 14.80
C ASP A 377 -8.46 20.18 14.04
N PRO A 378 -9.16 19.06 14.30
CA PRO A 378 -10.42 18.76 13.63
C PRO A 378 -11.52 19.77 13.98
N TRP A 379 -11.42 20.50 15.10
CA TRP A 379 -12.46 21.44 15.55
C TRP A 379 -12.36 22.78 14.82
N ASP A 380 -11.20 23.12 14.26
CA ASP A 380 -10.99 24.29 13.39
C ASP A 380 -10.77 23.89 11.90
N ALA A 381 -11.10 22.66 11.55
CA ALA A 381 -10.84 22.13 10.21
C ALA A 381 -11.54 22.92 9.10
N GLN A 382 -12.77 23.38 9.34
CA GLN A 382 -13.53 24.16 8.36
C GLN A 382 -12.81 25.47 7.99
N ASN A 383 -12.34 26.21 8.99
CA ASN A 383 -11.61 27.47 8.78
C ASN A 383 -10.25 27.20 8.13
N THR A 384 -9.56 26.14 8.56
CA THR A 384 -8.28 25.72 7.99
C THR A 384 -8.41 25.39 6.51
N ILE A 385 -9.41 24.59 6.12
CA ILE A 385 -9.68 24.22 4.72
C ILE A 385 -10.02 25.47 3.90
N ARG A 386 -10.94 26.34 4.37
CA ARG A 386 -11.31 27.57 3.65
C ARG A 386 -10.12 28.50 3.41
N LYS A 387 -9.32 28.74 4.45
CA LYS A 387 -8.11 29.57 4.36
C LYS A 387 -7.12 28.96 3.37
N TYR A 388 -7.00 27.64 3.36
CA TYR A 388 -6.13 26.94 2.42
C TYR A 388 -6.60 27.10 0.97
N ILE A 389 -7.90 26.91 0.69
CA ILE A 389 -8.49 27.10 -0.63
C ILE A 389 -8.24 28.52 -1.14
N GLN A 390 -8.47 29.54 -0.30
CA GLN A 390 -8.20 30.94 -0.65
C GLN A 390 -6.72 31.18 -1.00
N ASN A 391 -5.78 30.56 -0.27
CA ASN A 391 -4.37 30.70 -0.57
C ASN A 391 -3.99 30.06 -1.92
N VAL A 392 -4.56 28.89 -2.23
CA VAL A 392 -4.32 28.21 -3.52
C VAL A 392 -4.87 29.07 -4.67
N GLN A 393 -6.07 29.64 -4.52
CA GLN A 393 -6.66 30.57 -5.49
C GLN A 393 -5.74 31.76 -5.78
N ASN A 394 -5.13 32.34 -4.74
CA ASN A 394 -4.26 33.51 -4.86
C ASN A 394 -2.86 33.20 -5.44
N GLN A 395 -2.43 31.93 -5.43
CA GLN A 395 -1.13 31.53 -5.99
C GLN A 395 -1.23 31.16 -7.48
N GLU A 396 -2.42 30.81 -7.95
CA GLU A 396 -2.69 30.40 -9.34
C GLU A 396 -3.36 31.51 -10.18
N GLY A 397 -3.61 32.69 -9.61
CA GLY A 397 -4.13 33.88 -10.30
C GLY A 397 -3.10 34.99 -10.32
#